data_AF-A0A2M7Z664-F1
#
_entry.id   AF-A0A2M7Z664-F1
#
_cell.length_a   1.000
_cell.length_b   1.000
_cell.length_c   1.000
_cell.angle_alpha   90.00
_cell.angle_beta   90.00
_cell.angle_gamma   90.00
#
_symmetry.space_group_name_H-M   'P 1'
#
loop_
_entity.id
_entity.type
_entity.pdbx_description
1 polymer ?
#
loop_
_entity_poly.entity_id
_entity_poly.type
_entity_poly.pdbx_seq_one_letter_code
_entity_poly.pdbx_strand_id
1 'polypeptide(L)'
;MPRVRRNKIKRRACTGCKRMGHNFRTCPEKMMTSEIDQEVADVFVEDDFTETSQIETAQIETTKKYPKVVICDDKKMMKSPHIVNLRGQSIRKFPKVEAYKEKETIKNIVGVDFASLIRTANNKRREEMNNKTISGNFILKEELNRKQYIKNYVEETKDRQKTNFKVKKINKKVFKQDKNKIKESILSKFSSKLQLFKTKLIFSFSKLSPSYWLKQFTWKRLAYQSIVIFLLVAIPMPTVGYFQQVKLTNDQIMEGSKQALFGLKSSTFSVLNSDIDGAEQGLNDTLQYFNNTKKILDSENKVLMSVLRAIPILGNSIKSRENLLNAGQYMALANTYLVKGIGEATNGENLNTTDKISLVSQHLKSALPQYQEAYNQLSLVDSKVVPEEYRGEFNDFRTLFGVFIEDLNDLVQLTDTLSLILGSEDFRRYLLVFQNNNELRPTGGFVGSLAVVDVQKGKIDNIDVPSGGSYDLKGQLDTYVAPPLPLQLVNSRWEFQDSNWFPDFGASAQKMAWFYEHSRNTTVDGVIAINATVLERLLKIVGSISSEKVGLELSGENALEDLQYQVEVNYNKEENKPKEV
;
A
#
# COMPACT_ATOMS: atom_id res chain seq x y z
N MET A 1 -18.25 48.83 29.72
CA MET A 1 -17.76 47.68 28.91
C MET A 1 -18.91 46.72 28.70
N PRO A 2 -19.37 46.46 27.46
CA PRO A 2 -20.38 45.46 27.23
C PRO A 2 -19.78 44.07 27.50
N ARG A 3 -20.46 43.28 28.33
CA ARG A 3 -20.10 41.87 28.56
C ARG A 3 -20.28 41.12 27.23
N VAL A 4 -19.17 40.76 26.60
CA VAL A 4 -19.15 39.84 25.45
C VAL A 4 -19.95 38.60 25.85
N ARG A 5 -21.05 38.32 25.13
CA ARG A 5 -21.82 37.10 25.32
C ARG A 5 -20.90 35.93 25.01
N ARG A 6 -20.40 35.28 26.07
CA ARG A 6 -19.55 34.09 25.97
C ARG A 6 -20.41 32.97 25.38
N ASN A 7 -20.06 32.46 24.20
CA ASN A 7 -20.52 31.14 23.82
C ASN A 7 -20.05 30.18 24.92
N LYS A 8 -20.99 29.61 25.66
CA LYS A 8 -20.68 28.63 26.70
C LYS A 8 -20.16 27.39 25.99
N ILE A 9 -18.85 27.17 26.07
CA ILE A 9 -18.27 25.89 25.64
C ILE A 9 -19.01 24.79 26.39
N LYS A 10 -19.60 23.86 25.62
CA LYS A 10 -20.29 22.71 26.21
C LYS A 10 -19.29 21.91 27.02
N ARG A 11 -19.55 21.75 28.32
CA ARG A 11 -18.80 20.84 29.17
C ARG A 11 -19.21 19.42 28.77
N ARG A 12 -18.24 18.52 28.61
CA ARG A 12 -18.49 17.09 28.37
C ARG A 12 -18.56 16.33 29.69
N ALA A 13 -19.29 15.21 29.72
CA ALA A 13 -19.20 14.24 30.80
C ALA A 13 -18.01 13.31 30.54
N CYS A 14 -17.23 13.02 31.57
CA CYS A 14 -16.18 12.01 31.54
C CYS A 14 -16.80 10.63 31.32
N THR A 15 -16.23 9.82 30.41
CA THR A 15 -16.79 8.50 30.08
C THR A 15 -16.64 7.50 31.23
N GLY A 16 -15.61 7.65 32.07
CA GLY A 16 -15.37 6.85 33.27
C GLY A 16 -16.25 7.22 34.47
N CYS A 17 -16.15 8.46 34.98
CA CYS A 17 -16.82 8.87 36.22
C CYS A 17 -18.15 9.63 36.03
N LYS A 18 -18.54 9.91 34.78
CA LYS A 18 -19.74 10.70 34.40
C LYS A 18 -19.78 12.16 34.90
N ARG A 19 -18.74 12.66 35.59
CA ARG A 19 -18.63 14.08 36.00
C ARG A 19 -18.30 14.99 34.81
N MET A 20 -18.73 16.25 34.89
CA MET A 20 -18.55 17.22 33.81
C MET A 20 -17.19 17.93 33.87
N GLY A 21 -16.60 18.21 32.71
CA GLY A 21 -15.43 19.11 32.56
C GLY A 21 -14.14 18.45 32.09
N HIS A 22 -13.99 17.14 32.24
CA HIS A 22 -12.74 16.42 31.91
C HIS A 22 -12.99 15.18 31.02
N ASN A 23 -11.93 14.65 30.38
CA ASN A 23 -11.99 13.34 29.69
C ASN A 23 -11.56 12.23 30.64
N PHE A 24 -11.72 10.99 30.17
CA PHE A 24 -11.24 9.81 30.88
C PHE A 24 -9.74 9.83 31.21
N ARG A 25 -8.90 10.49 30.39
CA ARG A 25 -7.45 10.54 30.60
C ARG A 25 -7.08 11.44 31.78
N THR A 26 -7.79 12.54 31.98
CA THR A 26 -7.58 13.48 33.08
C THR A 26 -8.62 13.28 34.20
N CYS A 27 -9.22 12.09 34.29
CA CYS A 27 -10.21 11.76 35.32
C CYS A 27 -9.53 11.67 36.69
N PRO A 28 -9.92 12.50 37.69
CA PRO A 28 -9.32 12.45 39.02
C PRO A 28 -9.48 11.09 39.70
N GLU A 29 -10.62 10.42 39.52
CA GLU A 29 -10.88 9.10 40.10
C GLU A 29 -9.94 8.02 39.50
N LYS A 30 -9.55 8.17 38.23
CA LYS A 30 -8.59 7.28 37.58
C LYS A 30 -7.16 7.56 38.06
N MET A 31 -6.80 8.83 38.22
CA MET A 31 -5.47 9.22 38.72
C MET A 31 -5.25 8.75 40.16
N MET A 32 -6.28 8.80 40.99
CA MET A 32 -6.23 8.25 42.35
C MET A 32 -6.01 6.73 42.35
N THR A 33 -6.61 5.97 41.43
CA THR A 33 -6.35 4.52 41.34
C THR A 33 -4.92 4.19 40.88
N SER A 34 -4.33 4.99 39.99
CA SER A 34 -2.93 4.79 39.57
C SER A 34 -1.91 5.19 40.65
N GLU A 35 -2.23 6.16 41.50
CA GLU A 35 -1.39 6.53 42.65
C GLU A 35 -1.42 5.44 43.73
N ILE A 36 -2.57 4.81 43.97
CA ILE A 36 -2.67 3.67 44.89
C ILE A 36 -1.86 2.46 44.38
N ASP A 37 -1.91 2.16 43.08
CA ASP A 37 -1.08 1.08 42.49
C ASP A 37 0.43 1.40 42.55
N GLN A 38 0.82 2.68 42.55
CA GLN A 38 2.21 3.10 42.75
C GLN A 38 2.63 3.05 44.24
N GLU A 39 1.76 3.45 45.17
CA GLU A 39 2.03 3.31 46.61
C GLU A 39 2.13 1.83 47.02
N VAL A 40 1.35 0.92 46.43
CA VAL A 40 1.47 -0.53 46.70
C VAL A 40 2.76 -1.12 46.11
N ALA A 41 3.31 -0.53 45.04
CA ALA A 41 4.60 -0.94 44.48
C ALA A 41 5.80 -0.43 45.31
N ASP A 42 5.68 0.74 45.93
CA ASP A 42 6.74 1.34 46.78
C ASP A 42 6.77 0.79 48.22
N VAL A 43 5.81 -0.05 48.62
CA VAL A 43 5.79 -0.72 49.94
C VAL A 43 6.70 -1.96 50.00
N PHE A 44 7.34 -2.36 48.89
CA PHE A 44 8.32 -3.47 48.86
C PHE A 44 9.76 -3.01 48.58
N VAL A 45 10.23 -1.98 49.28
CA VAL A 45 11.68 -1.74 49.47
C VAL A 45 11.92 -1.16 50.87
N GLU A 46 11.88 -2.02 51.89
CA GLU A 46 12.62 -1.74 53.13
C GLU A 46 14.10 -2.08 52.87
N ASP A 47 14.96 -1.07 52.97
CA ASP A 47 16.28 -1.25 53.56
C ASP A 47 16.82 0.07 54.10
N ASP A 48 17.33 -0.05 55.33
CA ASP A 48 17.95 0.91 56.22
C ASP A 48 18.76 2.03 55.55
N PHE A 49 18.58 3.27 55.99
CA PHE A 49 19.71 4.16 56.30
C PHE A 49 19.28 5.26 57.27
N THR A 50 19.75 5.14 58.51
CA THR A 50 19.70 6.17 59.54
C THR A 50 20.82 7.19 59.29
N GLU A 51 20.49 8.47 59.17
CA GLU A 51 21.44 9.54 59.52
C GLU A 51 20.70 10.81 59.93
N THR A 52 20.76 11.06 61.24
CA THR A 52 20.40 12.30 61.93
C THR A 52 21.30 13.45 61.50
N SER A 53 20.74 14.60 61.15
CA SER A 53 21.42 15.89 61.33
C SER A 53 20.47 16.99 61.77
N GLN A 54 21.03 17.84 62.62
CA GLN A 54 20.41 18.70 63.62
C GLN A 54 19.59 19.86 63.04
N ILE A 55 18.49 20.18 63.75
CA ILE A 55 17.69 21.39 63.56
C ILE A 55 18.35 22.50 64.40
N GLU A 56 18.94 23.50 63.75
CA GLU A 56 19.22 24.79 64.38
C GLU A 56 18.08 25.77 64.10
N THR A 57 17.46 26.23 65.18
CA THR A 57 16.48 27.30 65.21
C THR A 57 17.21 28.64 65.24
N ALA A 58 16.97 29.51 64.25
CA ALA A 58 17.43 30.90 64.29
C ALA A 58 16.25 31.86 64.16
N GLN A 59 16.19 32.77 65.12
CA GLN A 59 15.14 33.73 65.38
C GLN A 59 15.01 34.80 64.29
N ILE A 60 13.78 35.30 64.13
CA ILE A 60 13.38 36.36 63.21
C ILE A 60 13.75 37.71 63.82
N GLU A 61 14.62 38.47 63.15
CA GLU A 61 14.76 39.92 63.36
C GLU A 61 14.30 40.68 62.10
N THR A 62 13.33 41.55 62.32
CA THR A 62 12.65 42.38 61.34
C THR A 62 13.49 43.61 60.96
N THR A 63 13.98 43.68 59.72
CA THR A 63 14.26 44.98 59.05
C THR A 63 13.88 44.92 57.57
N LYS A 64 13.05 45.87 57.14
CA LYS A 64 12.63 46.04 55.73
C LYS A 64 13.84 46.24 54.83
N LYS A 65 14.17 45.25 53.99
CA LYS A 65 14.94 45.38 52.74
C LYS A 65 14.44 44.31 51.77
N TYR A 66 14.35 44.68 50.49
CA TYR A 66 13.95 43.88 49.31
C TYR A 66 14.15 42.36 49.47
N PRO A 67 13.24 41.51 48.95
CA PRO A 67 13.43 40.07 49.06
C PRO A 67 14.75 39.69 48.39
N LYS A 68 15.76 39.38 49.21
CA LYS A 68 16.89 38.58 48.77
C LYS A 68 16.29 37.26 48.33
N VAL A 69 16.37 36.97 47.03
CA VAL A 69 16.12 35.64 46.52
C VAL A 69 17.15 34.73 47.16
N VAL A 70 16.74 34.03 48.21
CA VAL A 70 17.48 32.90 48.75
C VAL A 70 17.24 31.78 47.74
N ILE A 71 18.27 31.47 46.96
CA ILE A 71 18.29 30.25 46.15
C ILE A 71 18.44 29.11 47.14
N CYS A 72 17.34 28.54 47.59
CA CYS A 72 17.36 27.22 48.21
C CYS A 72 17.67 26.23 47.08
N ASP A 73 18.89 25.71 47.07
CA ASP A 73 19.28 24.60 46.20
C ASP A 73 18.68 23.31 46.77
N ASP A 74 17.35 23.19 46.69
CA ASP A 74 16.67 21.93 46.99
C ASP A 74 17.05 20.94 45.90
N LYS A 75 17.96 20.02 46.24
CA LYS A 75 18.52 18.96 45.41
C LYS A 75 17.51 17.91 44.88
N LYS A 76 16.22 18.24 44.80
CA LYS A 76 15.19 17.38 44.20
C LYS A 76 14.18 18.16 43.34
N MET A 77 14.65 19.03 42.45
CA MET A 77 13.86 19.29 41.25
C MET A 77 13.94 18.05 40.33
N MET A 78 12.83 17.33 40.16
CA MET A 78 12.73 16.31 39.10
C MET A 78 13.01 17.01 37.77
N LYS A 79 14.19 16.72 37.21
CA LYS A 79 14.57 17.20 35.88
C LYS A 79 13.55 16.63 34.90
N SER A 80 13.04 17.45 33.98
CA SER A 80 12.28 16.95 32.85
C SER A 80 13.10 15.81 32.19
N PRO A 81 12.48 14.66 31.87
CA PRO A 81 13.16 13.55 31.22
C PRO A 81 13.76 13.91 29.84
N HIS A 82 13.54 15.14 29.38
CA HIS A 82 14.00 15.67 28.09
C HIS A 82 15.10 16.74 28.22
N ILE A 83 15.66 16.97 29.42
CA ILE A 83 16.84 17.83 29.59
C ILE A 83 18.10 17.07 29.18
N VAL A 84 18.66 17.44 28.02
CA VAL A 84 19.98 16.97 27.58
C VAL A 84 21.08 17.77 28.30
N ASN A 85 21.90 17.10 29.11
CA ASN A 85 23.04 17.74 29.76
C ASN A 85 24.22 17.86 28.78
N LEU A 86 24.42 19.06 28.23
CA LEU A 86 25.45 19.34 27.22
C LEU A 86 26.83 19.67 27.80
N ARG A 87 26.98 19.80 29.14
CA ARG A 87 28.29 20.02 29.76
C ARG A 87 28.98 18.68 30.03
N GLY A 88 30.00 18.37 29.24
CA GLY A 88 30.94 17.27 29.50
C GLY A 88 30.97 16.17 28.43
N GLN A 89 30.06 16.19 27.46
CA GLN A 89 30.20 15.30 26.31
C GLN A 89 31.14 15.95 25.30
N SER A 90 32.29 15.32 25.07
CA SER A 90 33.12 15.58 23.88
C SER A 90 32.16 15.67 22.69
N ILE A 91 32.26 16.73 21.88
CA ILE A 91 31.40 16.99 20.72
C ILE A 91 31.39 15.73 19.83
N ARG A 92 30.48 14.79 20.12
CA ARG A 92 30.05 13.81 19.14
C ARG A 92 29.38 14.70 18.13
N LYS A 93 30.00 14.86 16.96
CA LYS A 93 29.34 15.42 15.78
C LYS A 93 27.93 14.85 15.83
N PHE A 94 26.93 15.68 16.08
CA PHE A 94 25.54 15.26 16.02
C PHE A 94 25.45 14.42 14.74
N PRO A 95 24.95 13.15 14.78
CA PRO A 95 24.54 12.55 13.53
C PRO A 95 23.66 13.60 12.88
N LYS A 96 23.97 14.00 11.64
CA LYS A 96 23.21 15.03 10.92
C LYS A 96 21.74 14.72 11.16
N VAL A 97 21.09 15.48 12.02
CA VAL A 97 19.65 15.49 12.07
C VAL A 97 19.35 16.29 10.82
N GLU A 98 19.11 15.57 9.72
CA GLU A 98 18.45 16.15 8.59
C GLU A 98 17.08 16.57 9.14
N ALA A 99 16.98 17.81 9.62
CA ALA A 99 15.72 18.53 9.57
C ALA A 99 15.21 18.25 8.16
N TYR A 100 13.98 17.74 8.03
CA TYR A 100 13.38 17.46 6.74
C TYR A 100 13.46 18.76 5.93
N LYS A 101 14.53 18.85 5.15
CA LYS A 101 14.73 19.84 4.13
C LYS A 101 14.07 19.14 2.98
N GLU A 102 12.93 19.70 2.55
CA GLU A 102 12.29 19.30 1.31
C GLU A 102 13.43 19.16 0.29
N LYS A 103 13.75 17.91 -0.08
CA LYS A 103 14.69 17.70 -1.18
C LYS A 103 14.05 18.50 -2.31
N GLU A 104 14.82 19.38 -2.94
CA GLU A 104 14.55 19.74 -4.32
C GLU A 104 14.68 18.43 -5.11
N THR A 105 13.64 17.61 -5.05
CA THR A 105 13.38 16.58 -6.02
C THR A 105 13.21 17.37 -7.29
N ILE A 106 14.30 17.42 -8.06
CA ILE A 106 14.22 17.60 -9.50
C ILE A 106 13.03 16.76 -9.93
N LYS A 107 11.94 17.44 -10.32
CA LYS A 107 10.66 16.86 -10.74
C LYS A 107 10.90 16.03 -12.00
N ASN A 108 11.42 14.83 -11.80
CA ASN A 108 11.23 13.71 -12.70
C ASN A 108 10.47 12.63 -11.93
N ILE A 109 9.37 13.03 -11.28
CA ILE A 109 8.25 12.10 -11.14
C ILE A 109 7.78 11.88 -12.58
N VAL A 110 8.34 10.86 -13.23
CA VAL A 110 7.68 10.30 -14.39
C VAL A 110 6.42 9.67 -13.84
N GLY A 111 5.34 10.46 -13.81
CA GLY A 111 4.01 9.94 -13.58
C GLY A 111 3.79 8.86 -14.62
N VAL A 112 3.86 7.61 -14.20
CA VAL A 112 3.49 6.49 -15.04
C VAL A 112 1.98 6.54 -15.12
N ASP A 113 1.47 7.30 -16.09
CA ASP A 113 0.05 7.32 -16.43
C ASP A 113 -0.28 5.95 -17.01
N PHE A 114 -0.63 5.01 -16.13
CA PHE A 114 -1.04 3.66 -16.49
C PHE A 114 -2.21 3.66 -17.47
N ALA A 115 -3.09 4.68 -17.42
CA ALA A 115 -4.14 4.83 -18.41
C ALA A 115 -3.56 5.19 -19.79
N SER A 116 -2.54 6.05 -19.86
CA SER A 116 -1.82 6.32 -21.12
C SER A 116 -1.06 5.11 -21.64
N LEU A 117 -0.41 4.31 -20.78
CA LEU A 117 0.29 3.09 -21.17
C LEU A 117 -0.69 2.02 -21.66
N ILE A 118 -1.83 1.84 -20.99
CA ILE A 118 -2.88 0.93 -21.42
C ILE A 118 -3.53 1.43 -22.72
N ARG A 119 -3.80 2.73 -22.87
CA ARG A 119 -4.28 3.31 -24.14
C ARG A 119 -3.26 3.12 -25.26
N THR A 120 -1.96 3.27 -24.97
CA THR A 120 -0.88 3.10 -25.96
C THR A 120 -0.70 1.63 -26.33
N ALA A 121 -0.75 0.70 -25.37
CA ALA A 121 -0.74 -0.73 -25.62
C ALA A 121 -1.99 -1.18 -26.38
N ASN A 122 -3.17 -0.67 -26.04
CA ASN A 122 -4.42 -0.95 -26.75
C ASN A 122 -4.44 -0.36 -28.16
N ASN A 123 -3.87 0.84 -28.35
CA ASN A 123 -3.73 1.45 -29.68
C ASN A 123 -2.72 0.69 -30.52
N LYS A 124 -1.57 0.30 -29.97
CA LYS A 124 -0.56 -0.53 -30.64
C LYS A 124 -1.12 -1.90 -31.00
N ARG A 125 -1.92 -2.51 -30.12
CA ARG A 125 -2.64 -3.77 -30.38
C ARG A 125 -3.77 -3.58 -31.40
N ARG A 126 -4.45 -2.43 -31.42
CA ARG A 126 -5.43 -2.05 -32.47
C ARG A 126 -4.75 -1.80 -33.81
N GLU A 127 -3.56 -1.20 -33.85
CA GLU A 127 -2.75 -1.02 -35.06
C GLU A 127 -2.20 -2.35 -35.56
N GLU A 128 -1.75 -3.24 -34.68
CA GLU A 128 -1.35 -4.60 -35.02
C GLU A 128 -2.53 -5.45 -35.51
N MET A 129 -3.72 -5.30 -34.90
CA MET A 129 -4.94 -5.92 -35.38
C MET A 129 -5.42 -5.30 -36.69
N ASN A 130 -5.33 -3.98 -36.88
CA ASN A 130 -5.67 -3.33 -38.15
C ASN A 130 -4.67 -3.72 -39.23
N ASN A 131 -3.37 -3.84 -38.95
CA ASN A 131 -2.37 -4.31 -39.91
C ASN A 131 -2.54 -5.82 -40.22
N LYS A 132 -2.94 -6.64 -39.26
CA LYS A 132 -3.36 -8.04 -39.50
C LYS A 132 -4.69 -8.15 -40.24
N THR A 133 -5.61 -7.20 -40.05
CA THR A 133 -6.91 -7.17 -40.76
C THR A 133 -6.76 -6.59 -42.16
N ILE A 134 -5.84 -5.65 -42.39
CA ILE A 134 -5.44 -5.14 -43.71
C ILE A 134 -4.66 -6.23 -44.47
N SER A 135 -3.74 -6.94 -43.82
CA SER A 135 -3.05 -8.10 -44.40
C SER A 135 -4.01 -9.27 -44.66
N GLY A 136 -4.96 -9.54 -43.74
CA GLY A 136 -6.00 -10.54 -43.89
C GLY A 136 -7.02 -10.20 -44.98
N ASN A 137 -7.42 -8.94 -45.11
CA ASN A 137 -8.29 -8.47 -46.19
C ASN A 137 -7.56 -8.40 -47.53
N PHE A 138 -6.25 -8.14 -47.55
CA PHE A 138 -5.43 -8.22 -48.77
C PHE A 138 -5.30 -9.68 -49.22
N ILE A 139 -5.07 -10.62 -48.30
CA ILE A 139 -5.01 -12.06 -48.58
C ILE A 139 -6.38 -12.61 -48.98
N LEU A 140 -7.48 -12.21 -48.34
CA LEU A 140 -8.84 -12.60 -48.72
C LEU A 140 -9.26 -12.01 -50.07
N LYS A 141 -8.85 -10.78 -50.40
CA LYS A 141 -9.13 -10.15 -51.69
C LYS A 141 -8.25 -10.74 -52.80
N GLU A 142 -7.00 -11.13 -52.51
CA GLU A 142 -6.16 -11.93 -53.41
C GLU A 142 -6.71 -13.35 -53.59
N GLU A 143 -7.18 -14.02 -52.54
CA GLU A 143 -7.76 -15.36 -52.64
C GLU A 143 -9.12 -15.38 -53.35
N LEU A 144 -9.95 -14.34 -53.17
CA LEU A 144 -11.19 -14.16 -53.93
C LEU A 144 -10.89 -13.85 -55.41
N ASN A 145 -9.96 -12.93 -55.69
CA ASN A 145 -9.51 -12.66 -57.06
C ASN A 145 -8.83 -13.87 -57.71
N ARG A 146 -8.12 -14.70 -56.93
CA ARG A 146 -7.45 -15.92 -57.39
C ARG A 146 -8.45 -17.07 -57.60
N LYS A 147 -9.48 -17.20 -56.76
CA LYS A 147 -10.59 -18.14 -56.99
C LYS A 147 -11.43 -17.73 -58.20
N GLN A 148 -11.64 -16.44 -58.42
CA GLN A 148 -12.37 -15.92 -59.58
C GLN A 148 -11.53 -16.02 -60.87
N TYR A 149 -10.21 -15.78 -60.80
CA TYR A 149 -9.28 -16.03 -61.89
C TYR A 149 -9.15 -17.52 -62.23
N ILE A 150 -9.09 -18.42 -61.23
CA ILE A 150 -9.05 -19.87 -61.45
C ILE A 150 -10.39 -20.37 -62.01
N LYS A 151 -11.53 -19.82 -61.57
CA LYS A 151 -12.85 -20.16 -62.12
C LYS A 151 -12.97 -19.75 -63.60
N ASN A 152 -12.53 -18.53 -63.93
CA ASN A 152 -12.49 -18.04 -65.31
C ASN A 152 -11.47 -18.81 -66.19
N TYR A 153 -10.31 -19.19 -65.64
CA TYR A 153 -9.28 -19.98 -66.35
C TYR A 153 -9.69 -21.44 -66.56
N VAL A 154 -10.48 -22.02 -65.65
CA VAL A 154 -11.04 -23.38 -65.81
C VAL A 154 -12.23 -23.39 -66.78
N GLU A 155 -13.00 -22.30 -66.86
CA GLU A 155 -14.03 -22.12 -67.90
C GLU A 155 -13.41 -21.86 -69.28
N GLU A 156 -12.33 -21.08 -69.40
CA GLU A 156 -11.59 -20.87 -70.67
C GLU A 156 -10.84 -22.11 -71.17
N THR A 157 -10.37 -22.98 -70.27
CA THR A 157 -9.60 -24.19 -70.65
C THR A 157 -10.48 -25.39 -71.01
N LYS A 158 -11.77 -25.38 -70.68
CA LYS A 158 -12.75 -26.36 -71.21
C LYS A 158 -13.14 -26.08 -72.67
N ASP A 159 -12.93 -24.87 -73.16
CA ASP A 159 -13.27 -24.46 -74.54
C ASP A 159 -12.08 -24.50 -75.52
N ARG A 160 -10.86 -24.80 -75.06
CA ARG A 160 -9.65 -24.78 -75.92
C ARG A 160 -8.71 -25.97 -75.71
N GLN A 161 -9.22 -27.19 -75.94
CA GLN A 161 -8.39 -28.32 -76.41
C GLN A 161 -9.15 -29.17 -77.44
N LYS A 162 -9.40 -28.58 -78.62
CA LYS A 162 -9.16 -29.27 -79.89
C LYS A 162 -7.91 -28.66 -80.50
N THR A 163 -7.07 -29.52 -81.05
CA THR A 163 -5.88 -29.28 -81.89
C THR A 163 -4.50 -29.29 -81.24
N ASN A 164 -3.66 -30.11 -81.88
CA ASN A 164 -2.28 -30.48 -81.59
C ASN A 164 -1.31 -29.30 -81.81
N PHE A 165 -0.21 -29.22 -81.05
CA PHE A 165 1.15 -29.40 -81.57
C PHE A 165 2.24 -29.26 -80.49
N LYS A 166 3.37 -29.94 -80.74
CA LYS A 166 4.53 -30.19 -79.87
C LYS A 166 5.28 -28.93 -79.43
N VAL A 167 5.76 -28.90 -78.17
CA VAL A 167 6.70 -27.88 -77.67
C VAL A 167 8.02 -28.51 -77.21
N LYS A 168 9.11 -27.97 -77.78
CA LYS A 168 10.52 -28.16 -77.42
C LYS A 168 10.91 -27.12 -76.34
N LYS A 169 11.71 -27.54 -75.36
CA LYS A 169 12.32 -26.83 -74.21
C LYS A 169 12.42 -25.29 -74.24
N ILE A 170 12.07 -24.63 -73.13
CA ILE A 170 12.86 -23.53 -72.49
C ILE A 170 12.78 -23.63 -70.95
N ASN A 171 13.91 -23.35 -70.29
CA ASN A 171 14.27 -23.48 -68.87
C ASN A 171 13.46 -22.64 -67.87
N LYS A 172 13.08 -23.24 -66.74
CA LYS A 172 12.79 -22.56 -65.45
C LYS A 172 13.79 -23.00 -64.37
N LYS A 173 15.03 -22.52 -64.47
CA LYS A 173 15.92 -22.35 -63.31
C LYS A 173 15.72 -20.92 -62.83
N VAL A 174 15.36 -20.72 -61.56
CA VAL A 174 15.71 -19.57 -60.69
C VAL A 174 14.86 -19.56 -59.40
N PHE A 175 13.68 -20.21 -59.34
CA PHE A 175 12.84 -20.15 -58.12
C PHE A 175 12.69 -21.45 -57.29
N LYS A 176 13.47 -22.50 -57.60
CA LYS A 176 13.42 -23.81 -56.87
C LYS A 176 14.61 -24.05 -55.93
N GLN A 177 15.54 -23.11 -55.81
CA GLN A 177 16.87 -23.39 -55.26
C GLN A 177 17.00 -23.16 -53.74
N ASP A 178 16.18 -22.30 -53.12
CA ASP A 178 16.33 -22.00 -51.67
C ASP A 178 15.44 -22.85 -50.74
N LYS A 179 14.27 -23.31 -51.21
CA LYS A 179 13.39 -24.16 -50.38
C LYS A 179 13.89 -25.62 -50.28
N ASN A 180 14.58 -26.10 -51.32
CA ASN A 180 15.19 -27.43 -51.30
C ASN A 180 16.51 -27.47 -50.51
N LYS A 181 17.31 -26.39 -50.51
CA LYS A 181 18.58 -26.33 -49.75
C LYS A 181 18.41 -26.45 -48.23
N ILE A 182 17.36 -25.82 -47.65
CA ILE A 182 17.13 -25.87 -46.20
C ILE A 182 16.52 -27.22 -45.79
N LYS A 183 15.62 -27.78 -46.62
CA LYS A 183 15.02 -29.09 -46.37
C LYS A 183 16.03 -30.23 -46.53
N GLU A 184 16.92 -30.16 -47.53
CA GLU A 184 18.02 -31.13 -47.71
C GLU A 184 19.11 -31.00 -46.65
N SER A 185 19.42 -29.78 -46.15
CA SER A 185 20.41 -29.58 -45.07
C SER A 185 20.00 -30.24 -43.75
N ILE A 186 18.72 -30.14 -43.37
CA ILE A 186 18.21 -30.70 -42.11
C ILE A 186 17.95 -32.21 -42.24
N LEU A 187 17.39 -32.66 -43.37
CA LEU A 187 17.21 -34.09 -43.64
C LEU A 187 18.53 -34.84 -43.84
N SER A 188 19.55 -34.23 -44.47
CA SER A 188 20.86 -34.88 -44.65
C SER A 188 21.69 -34.95 -43.37
N LYS A 189 21.59 -33.95 -42.48
CA LYS A 189 22.23 -34.01 -41.14
C LYS A 189 21.56 -35.04 -40.24
N PHE A 190 20.25 -35.25 -40.37
CA PHE A 190 19.53 -36.27 -39.61
C PHE A 190 19.72 -37.67 -40.20
N SER A 191 19.69 -37.81 -41.54
CA SER A 191 19.88 -39.08 -42.22
C SER A 191 21.31 -39.60 -42.12
N SER A 192 22.33 -38.74 -42.13
CA SER A 192 23.72 -39.15 -41.96
C SER A 192 24.02 -39.63 -40.54
N LYS A 193 23.43 -38.99 -39.50
CA LYS A 193 23.48 -39.51 -38.12
C LYS A 193 22.72 -40.82 -37.96
N LEU A 194 21.57 -40.97 -38.63
CA LEU A 194 20.79 -42.22 -38.61
C LEU A 194 21.44 -43.35 -39.41
N GLN A 195 22.14 -43.03 -40.50
CA GLN A 195 22.95 -43.97 -41.28
C GLN A 195 24.19 -44.40 -40.51
N LEU A 196 24.89 -43.49 -39.80
CA LEU A 196 25.98 -43.85 -38.89
C LEU A 196 25.51 -44.77 -37.75
N PHE A 197 24.29 -44.57 -37.25
CA PHE A 197 23.68 -45.44 -36.26
C PHE A 197 23.29 -46.79 -36.86
N LYS A 198 22.67 -46.82 -38.06
CA LYS A 198 22.37 -48.06 -38.80
C LYS A 198 23.64 -48.82 -39.20
N THR A 199 24.70 -48.18 -39.67
CA THR A 199 25.93 -48.86 -40.07
C THR A 199 26.72 -49.36 -38.87
N LYS A 200 26.73 -48.66 -37.73
CA LYS A 200 27.28 -49.22 -36.47
C LYS A 200 26.45 -50.40 -35.95
N LEU A 201 25.12 -50.39 -36.09
CA LEU A 201 24.26 -51.51 -35.70
C LEU A 201 24.40 -52.71 -36.65
N ILE A 202 24.50 -52.47 -37.96
CA ILE A 202 24.60 -53.54 -38.98
C ILE A 202 26.00 -54.15 -38.99
N PHE A 203 27.07 -53.39 -38.70
CA PHE A 203 28.44 -53.91 -38.63
C PHE A 203 28.72 -54.77 -37.38
N SER A 204 27.80 -54.82 -36.41
CA SER A 204 27.92 -55.70 -35.24
C SER A 204 27.25 -57.07 -35.43
N PHE A 205 26.44 -57.27 -36.47
CA PHE A 205 25.72 -58.53 -36.68
C PHE A 205 26.28 -59.42 -37.80
N SER A 206 27.11 -58.91 -38.70
CA SER A 206 27.68 -59.68 -39.82
C SER A 206 28.89 -60.57 -39.45
N LYS A 207 29.34 -60.56 -38.19
CA LYS A 207 30.40 -61.44 -37.66
C LYS A 207 29.90 -62.43 -36.59
N LEU A 208 28.60 -62.70 -36.50
CA LEU A 208 28.09 -63.79 -35.66
C LEU A 208 27.99 -65.08 -36.47
N SER A 209 29.06 -65.87 -36.47
CA SER A 209 28.98 -67.28 -36.84
C SER A 209 28.00 -68.01 -35.88
N PRO A 210 27.07 -68.86 -36.36
CA PRO A 210 26.09 -69.56 -35.52
C PRO A 210 26.68 -70.44 -34.40
N SER A 211 27.97 -70.74 -34.45
CA SER A 211 28.66 -71.64 -33.51
C SER A 211 29.13 -71.02 -32.19
N TYR A 212 29.04 -69.68 -32.01
CA TYR A 212 29.39 -69.02 -30.73
C TYR A 212 28.17 -68.60 -29.88
N TRP A 213 27.00 -68.42 -30.49
CA TRP A 213 25.81 -67.92 -29.80
C TRP A 213 25.14 -68.97 -28.90
N LEU A 214 25.30 -70.26 -29.21
CA LEU A 214 24.75 -71.37 -28.43
C LEU A 214 25.54 -71.70 -27.14
N LYS A 215 26.77 -71.20 -26.96
CA LYS A 215 27.59 -71.46 -25.75
C LYS A 215 27.52 -70.38 -24.66
N GLN A 216 26.97 -69.19 -24.94
CA GLN A 216 26.74 -68.13 -23.94
C GLN A 216 25.26 -67.89 -23.62
N PHE A 217 24.39 -68.77 -24.13
CA PHE A 217 22.94 -68.73 -23.93
C PHE A 217 22.59 -69.13 -22.50
N THR A 218 22.63 -68.17 -21.58
CA THR A 218 22.09 -68.35 -20.22
C THR A 218 20.68 -67.77 -20.19
N TRP A 219 19.71 -68.59 -19.78
CA TRP A 219 18.31 -68.16 -19.62
C TRP A 219 18.17 -66.89 -18.77
N LYS A 220 19.10 -66.66 -17.83
CA LYS A 220 19.16 -65.45 -17.00
C LYS A 220 19.46 -64.17 -17.80
N ARG A 221 20.39 -64.20 -18.76
CA ARG A 221 20.68 -63.03 -19.62
C ARG A 221 19.55 -62.74 -20.57
N LEU A 222 18.92 -63.77 -21.12
CA LEU A 222 17.80 -63.62 -22.03
C LEU A 222 16.56 -63.10 -21.29
N ALA A 223 16.28 -63.60 -20.08
CA ALA A 223 15.25 -63.07 -19.19
C ALA A 223 15.52 -61.59 -18.85
N TYR A 224 16.77 -61.24 -18.51
CA TYR A 224 17.12 -59.84 -18.21
C TYR A 224 16.94 -58.93 -19.43
N GLN A 225 17.44 -59.32 -20.60
CA GLN A 225 17.31 -58.54 -21.83
C GLN A 225 15.86 -58.42 -22.29
N SER A 226 15.07 -59.49 -22.17
CA SER A 226 13.64 -59.47 -22.49
C SER A 226 12.84 -58.63 -21.49
N ILE A 227 13.17 -58.63 -20.19
CA ILE A 227 12.57 -57.70 -19.20
C ILE A 227 12.93 -56.25 -19.52
N VAL A 228 14.18 -55.96 -19.88
CA VAL A 228 14.62 -54.61 -20.25
C VAL A 228 13.96 -54.13 -21.55
N ILE A 229 13.83 -54.99 -22.56
CA ILE A 229 13.12 -54.69 -23.81
C ILE A 229 11.62 -54.57 -23.55
N PHE A 230 11.04 -55.42 -22.71
CA PHE A 230 9.64 -55.33 -22.33
C PHE A 230 9.37 -54.06 -21.54
N LEU A 231 10.23 -53.63 -20.62
CA LEU A 231 10.16 -52.30 -19.99
C LEU A 231 10.30 -51.19 -21.04
N LEU A 232 11.29 -51.27 -21.93
CA LEU A 232 11.51 -50.27 -22.99
C LEU A 232 10.39 -50.18 -24.02
N VAL A 233 9.59 -51.23 -24.22
CA VAL A 233 8.49 -51.31 -25.20
C VAL A 233 7.11 -51.15 -24.55
N ALA A 234 6.93 -51.65 -23.32
CA ALA A 234 5.70 -51.53 -22.55
C ALA A 234 5.57 -50.18 -21.82
N ILE A 235 6.67 -49.47 -21.54
CA ILE A 235 6.60 -48.08 -21.04
C ILE A 235 6.05 -47.12 -22.13
N PRO A 236 6.52 -47.14 -23.40
CA PRO A 236 6.03 -46.25 -24.45
C PRO A 236 4.52 -46.33 -24.75
N MET A 237 3.93 -47.52 -24.76
CA MET A 237 2.54 -47.73 -25.22
C MET A 237 1.48 -47.02 -24.35
N PRO A 238 1.48 -47.17 -23.01
CA PRO A 238 0.67 -46.35 -22.13
C PRO A 238 1.09 -44.88 -22.16
N THR A 239 2.39 -44.57 -22.31
CA THR A 239 2.86 -43.18 -22.23
C THR A 239 2.28 -42.27 -23.29
N VAL A 240 1.98 -42.74 -24.51
CA VAL A 240 1.39 -41.85 -25.54
C VAL A 240 -0.02 -41.40 -25.14
N GLY A 241 -0.86 -42.31 -24.65
CA GLY A 241 -2.17 -41.98 -24.10
C GLY A 241 -2.06 -41.08 -22.87
N TYR A 242 -1.11 -41.35 -21.98
CA TYR A 242 -0.83 -40.48 -20.82
C TYR A 242 -0.27 -39.11 -21.22
N PHE A 243 0.57 -39.00 -22.25
CA PHE A 243 1.07 -37.72 -22.76
C PHE A 243 -0.07 -36.90 -23.36
N GLN A 244 -1.00 -37.55 -24.06
CA GLN A 244 -2.21 -36.88 -24.56
C GLN A 244 -3.11 -36.43 -23.40
N GLN A 245 -3.31 -37.27 -22.38
CA GLN A 245 -4.09 -36.91 -21.20
C GLN A 245 -3.45 -35.76 -20.42
N VAL A 246 -2.14 -35.83 -20.13
CA VAL A 246 -1.38 -34.74 -19.50
C VAL A 246 -1.45 -33.46 -20.33
N LYS A 247 -1.44 -33.54 -21.66
CA LYS A 247 -1.61 -32.36 -22.51
C LYS A 247 -3.03 -31.78 -22.40
N LEU A 248 -4.06 -32.62 -22.41
CA LEU A 248 -5.46 -32.18 -22.24
C LEU A 248 -5.69 -31.55 -20.87
N THR A 249 -5.20 -32.18 -19.80
CA THR A 249 -5.23 -31.62 -18.44
C THR A 249 -4.47 -30.29 -18.37
N ASN A 250 -3.32 -30.16 -19.06
CA ASN A 250 -2.59 -28.89 -19.15
C ASN A 250 -3.39 -27.79 -19.86
N ASP A 251 -4.06 -28.11 -20.97
CA ASP A 251 -4.87 -27.15 -21.72
C ASP A 251 -6.08 -26.70 -20.86
N GLN A 252 -6.70 -27.61 -20.11
CA GLN A 252 -7.79 -27.30 -19.17
C GLN A 252 -7.31 -26.42 -18.00
N ILE A 253 -6.16 -26.74 -17.39
CA ILE A 253 -5.58 -25.92 -16.32
C ILE A 253 -5.23 -24.52 -16.84
N MET A 254 -4.67 -24.44 -18.04
CA MET A 254 -4.34 -23.16 -18.68
C MET A 254 -5.58 -22.32 -18.95
N GLU A 255 -6.65 -22.94 -19.46
CA GLU A 255 -7.91 -22.26 -19.72
C GLU A 255 -8.57 -21.77 -18.43
N GLY A 256 -8.67 -22.63 -17.41
CA GLY A 256 -9.21 -22.25 -16.10
C GLY A 256 -8.40 -21.13 -15.43
N SER A 257 -7.07 -21.17 -15.56
CA SER A 257 -6.19 -20.11 -15.03
C SER A 257 -6.36 -18.77 -15.78
N LYS A 258 -6.56 -18.81 -17.11
CA LYS A 258 -6.82 -17.59 -17.90
C LYS A 258 -8.16 -16.97 -17.53
N GLN A 259 -9.21 -17.78 -17.37
CA GLN A 259 -10.53 -17.33 -16.96
C GLN A 259 -10.48 -16.72 -15.57
N ALA A 260 -9.78 -17.36 -14.63
CA ALA A 260 -9.59 -16.82 -13.29
C ALA A 260 -8.81 -15.49 -13.28
N LEU A 261 -7.73 -15.39 -14.05
CA LEU A 261 -6.97 -14.14 -14.19
C LEU A 261 -7.79 -13.02 -14.85
N PHE A 262 -8.61 -13.37 -15.85
CA PHE A 262 -9.53 -12.42 -16.46
C PHE A 262 -10.57 -11.93 -15.46
N GLY A 263 -11.12 -12.83 -14.64
CA GLY A 263 -12.05 -12.47 -13.57
C GLY A 263 -11.44 -11.54 -12.51
N LEU A 264 -10.19 -11.77 -12.09
CA LEU A 264 -9.44 -10.83 -11.22
C LEU A 264 -9.35 -9.42 -11.82
N LYS A 265 -8.99 -9.34 -13.12
CA LYS A 265 -8.89 -8.06 -13.84
C LYS A 265 -10.26 -7.39 -13.99
N SER A 266 -11.28 -8.18 -14.32
CA SER A 266 -12.66 -7.70 -14.47
C SER A 266 -13.19 -7.15 -13.15
N SER A 267 -12.99 -7.86 -12.04
CA SER A 267 -13.37 -7.40 -10.70
C SER A 267 -12.70 -6.08 -10.35
N THR A 268 -11.39 -5.96 -10.61
CA THR A 268 -10.66 -4.70 -10.39
C THR A 268 -11.27 -3.55 -11.22
N PHE A 269 -11.60 -3.81 -12.48
CA PHE A 269 -12.25 -2.82 -13.33
C PHE A 269 -13.66 -2.45 -12.84
N SER A 270 -14.45 -3.41 -12.36
CA SER A 270 -15.77 -3.15 -11.76
C SER A 270 -15.66 -2.25 -10.53
N VAL A 271 -14.70 -2.53 -9.62
CA VAL A 271 -14.43 -1.64 -8.46
C VAL A 271 -14.06 -0.22 -8.90
N LEU A 272 -13.18 -0.06 -9.90
CA LEU A 272 -12.78 1.25 -10.40
C LEU A 272 -13.94 2.05 -11.01
N ASN A 273 -14.99 1.37 -11.48
CA ASN A 273 -16.21 2.00 -11.99
C ASN A 273 -17.33 2.05 -10.93
N SER A 274 -17.03 1.79 -9.65
CA SER A 274 -18.00 1.76 -8.55
C SER A 274 -19.11 0.70 -8.69
N ASP A 275 -18.89 -0.33 -9.52
CA ASP A 275 -19.76 -1.50 -9.68
C ASP A 275 -19.33 -2.60 -8.70
N ILE A 276 -19.75 -2.47 -7.44
CA ILE A 276 -19.34 -3.39 -6.36
C ILE A 276 -20.00 -4.76 -6.52
N ASP A 277 -21.27 -4.81 -6.92
CA ASP A 277 -22.00 -6.06 -7.14
C ASP A 277 -21.37 -6.88 -8.28
N GLY A 278 -21.01 -6.22 -9.40
CA GLY A 278 -20.30 -6.87 -10.50
C GLY A 278 -18.89 -7.32 -10.11
N ALA A 279 -18.20 -6.59 -9.23
CA ALA A 279 -16.91 -6.99 -8.70
C ALA A 279 -17.01 -8.23 -7.81
N GLU A 280 -18.05 -8.32 -6.97
CA GLU A 280 -18.29 -9.47 -6.08
C GLU A 280 -18.65 -10.71 -6.90
N GLN A 281 -19.57 -10.58 -7.86
CA GLN A 281 -19.93 -11.68 -8.75
C GLN A 281 -18.70 -12.19 -9.53
N GLY A 282 -17.91 -11.27 -10.11
CA GLY A 282 -16.70 -11.63 -10.83
C GLY A 282 -15.67 -12.36 -9.98
N LEU A 283 -15.54 -12.02 -8.69
CA LEU A 283 -14.64 -12.72 -7.76
C LEU A 283 -15.17 -14.09 -7.33
N ASN A 284 -16.47 -14.22 -7.13
CA ASN A 284 -17.09 -15.51 -6.85
C ASN A 284 -16.85 -16.50 -7.99
N ASP A 285 -17.05 -16.07 -9.24
CA ASP A 285 -16.74 -16.88 -10.43
C ASP A 285 -15.25 -17.21 -10.51
N THR A 286 -14.38 -16.22 -10.26
CA THR A 286 -12.92 -16.37 -10.22
C THR A 286 -12.48 -17.45 -9.23
N LEU A 287 -13.01 -17.41 -7.99
CA LEU A 287 -12.71 -18.39 -6.96
C LEU A 287 -13.19 -19.80 -7.37
N GLN A 288 -14.33 -19.91 -8.05
CA GLN A 288 -14.79 -21.19 -8.60
C GLN A 288 -13.82 -21.71 -9.68
N TYR A 289 -13.36 -20.87 -10.60
CA TYR A 289 -12.36 -21.26 -11.60
C TYR A 289 -11.05 -21.73 -10.97
N PHE A 290 -10.53 -21.03 -9.95
CA PHE A 290 -9.34 -21.48 -9.21
C PHE A 290 -9.57 -22.82 -8.51
N ASN A 291 -10.71 -22.97 -7.81
CA ASN A 291 -11.05 -24.21 -7.10
C ASN A 291 -11.20 -25.40 -8.07
N ASN A 292 -11.86 -25.22 -9.21
CA ASN A 292 -12.01 -26.26 -10.21
C ASN A 292 -10.67 -26.63 -10.85
N THR A 293 -9.83 -25.63 -11.15
CA THR A 293 -8.48 -25.84 -11.68
C THR A 293 -7.59 -26.60 -10.70
N LYS A 294 -7.68 -26.27 -9.40
CA LYS A 294 -6.96 -26.95 -8.33
C LYS A 294 -7.40 -28.41 -8.17
N LYS A 295 -8.72 -28.67 -8.22
CA LYS A 295 -9.25 -30.05 -8.22
C LYS A 295 -8.66 -30.88 -9.36
N ILE A 296 -8.64 -30.33 -10.59
CA ILE A 296 -8.06 -31.02 -11.76
C ILE A 296 -6.57 -31.32 -11.53
N LEU A 297 -5.82 -30.36 -10.98
CA LEU A 297 -4.40 -30.55 -10.62
C LEU A 297 -4.20 -31.67 -9.58
N ASP A 298 -5.13 -31.82 -8.65
CA ASP A 298 -5.07 -32.78 -7.53
C ASP A 298 -5.67 -34.17 -7.83
N SER A 299 -6.66 -34.26 -8.74
CA SER A 299 -7.53 -35.44 -8.87
C SER A 299 -7.14 -36.43 -9.97
N GLU A 300 -6.52 -36.00 -11.06
CA GLU A 300 -6.51 -36.87 -12.26
C GLU A 300 -5.37 -37.90 -12.34
N ASN A 301 -4.25 -37.78 -11.61
CA ASN A 301 -3.27 -38.87 -11.46
C ASN A 301 -2.22 -38.56 -10.36
N LYS A 302 -2.57 -38.73 -9.07
CA LYS A 302 -1.66 -38.47 -7.93
C LYS A 302 -0.30 -39.18 -8.05
N VAL A 303 -0.31 -40.42 -8.54
CA VAL A 303 0.91 -41.23 -8.73
C VAL A 303 1.77 -40.67 -9.86
N LEU A 304 1.17 -40.33 -11.00
CA LEU A 304 1.88 -39.76 -12.16
C LEU A 304 2.45 -38.38 -11.84
N MET A 305 1.67 -37.52 -11.18
CA MET A 305 2.14 -36.18 -10.78
C MET A 305 3.28 -36.27 -9.75
N SER A 306 3.26 -37.26 -8.86
CA SER A 306 4.38 -37.51 -7.93
C SER A 306 5.65 -37.93 -8.67
N VAL A 307 5.52 -38.81 -9.67
CA VAL A 307 6.66 -39.24 -10.52
C VAL A 307 7.17 -38.09 -11.37
N LEU A 308 6.29 -37.29 -11.99
CA LEU A 308 6.66 -36.13 -12.79
C LEU A 308 7.32 -35.02 -11.95
N ARG A 309 6.87 -34.84 -10.69
CA ARG A 309 7.48 -33.92 -9.71
C ARG A 309 8.89 -34.35 -9.30
N ALA A 310 9.23 -35.64 -9.36
CA ALA A 310 10.56 -36.15 -9.04
C ALA A 310 11.59 -35.93 -10.16
N ILE A 311 11.15 -35.63 -11.39
CA ILE A 311 12.04 -35.32 -12.52
C ILE A 311 12.46 -33.85 -12.41
N PRO A 312 13.76 -33.50 -12.25
CA PRO A 312 14.18 -32.14 -11.90
C PRO A 312 13.67 -31.02 -12.83
N ILE A 313 13.66 -31.24 -14.15
CA ILE A 313 13.26 -30.22 -15.13
C ILE A 313 11.74 -30.05 -15.19
N LEU A 314 10.99 -31.15 -15.16
CA LEU A 314 9.53 -31.14 -15.25
C LEU A 314 8.89 -30.79 -13.90
N GLY A 315 9.50 -31.22 -12.80
CA GLY A 315 9.00 -30.99 -11.45
C GLY A 315 9.04 -29.53 -11.03
N ASN A 316 10.10 -28.80 -11.37
CA ASN A 316 10.16 -27.35 -11.11
C ASN A 316 9.07 -26.60 -11.88
N SER A 317 8.80 -27.00 -13.12
CA SER A 317 7.75 -26.37 -13.93
C SER A 317 6.35 -26.61 -13.36
N ILE A 318 6.06 -27.81 -12.85
CA ILE A 318 4.78 -28.14 -12.23
C ILE A 318 4.59 -27.39 -10.90
N LYS A 319 5.62 -27.37 -10.04
CA LYS A 319 5.58 -26.65 -8.75
C LYS A 319 5.39 -25.14 -8.95
N SER A 320 6.12 -24.53 -9.88
CA SER A 320 5.94 -23.10 -10.20
C SER A 320 4.52 -22.78 -10.66
N ARG A 321 3.87 -23.67 -11.42
CA ARG A 321 2.46 -23.49 -11.84
C ARG A 321 1.50 -23.61 -10.67
N GLU A 322 1.71 -24.60 -9.80
CA GLU A 322 0.92 -24.77 -8.58
C GLU A 322 1.03 -23.55 -7.67
N ASN A 323 2.25 -23.02 -7.49
CA ASN A 323 2.49 -21.79 -6.74
C ASN A 323 1.80 -20.59 -7.39
N LEU A 324 1.84 -20.44 -8.72
CA LEU A 324 1.11 -19.38 -9.43
C LEU A 324 -0.42 -19.49 -9.25
N LEU A 325 -0.96 -20.72 -9.31
CA LEU A 325 -2.38 -20.97 -9.10
C LEU A 325 -2.80 -20.62 -7.67
N ASN A 326 -2.03 -21.07 -6.68
CA ASN A 326 -2.27 -20.76 -5.27
C ASN A 326 -2.15 -19.26 -5.00
N ALA A 327 -1.16 -18.58 -5.59
CA ALA A 327 -1.02 -17.13 -5.49
C ALA A 327 -2.28 -16.41 -6.02
N GLY A 328 -2.75 -16.78 -7.21
CA GLY A 328 -3.97 -16.22 -7.79
C GLY A 328 -5.22 -16.48 -6.94
N GLN A 329 -5.35 -17.68 -6.37
CA GLN A 329 -6.45 -18.02 -5.47
C GLN A 329 -6.44 -17.14 -4.21
N TYR A 330 -5.29 -16.97 -3.56
CA TYR A 330 -5.16 -16.13 -2.38
C TYR A 330 -5.41 -14.65 -2.71
N MET A 331 -4.96 -14.15 -3.86
CA MET A 331 -5.30 -12.80 -4.33
C MET A 331 -6.81 -12.64 -4.55
N ALA A 332 -7.47 -13.62 -5.16
CA ALA A 332 -8.92 -13.58 -5.37
C ALA A 332 -9.66 -13.50 -4.02
N LEU A 333 -9.25 -14.32 -3.06
CA LEU A 333 -9.83 -14.31 -1.72
C LEU A 333 -9.59 -12.97 -0.99
N ALA A 334 -8.37 -12.42 -1.08
CA ALA A 334 -8.04 -11.11 -0.54
C ALA A 334 -8.92 -10.00 -1.16
N ASN A 335 -9.04 -9.99 -2.49
CA ASN A 335 -9.91 -9.06 -3.21
C ASN A 335 -11.38 -9.21 -2.77
N THR A 336 -11.85 -10.43 -2.49
CA THR A 336 -13.21 -10.66 -1.99
C THR A 336 -13.45 -9.97 -0.67
N TYR A 337 -12.50 -10.05 0.28
CA TYR A 337 -12.60 -9.30 1.53
C TYR A 337 -12.67 -7.79 1.26
N LEU A 338 -11.81 -7.25 0.41
CA LEU A 338 -11.81 -5.81 0.10
C LEU A 338 -13.14 -5.35 -0.53
N VAL A 339 -13.61 -6.05 -1.55
CA VAL A 339 -14.87 -5.74 -2.24
C VAL A 339 -16.04 -5.82 -1.27
N LYS A 340 -16.08 -6.85 -0.42
CA LYS A 340 -17.11 -7.00 0.60
C LYS A 340 -17.08 -5.85 1.61
N GLY A 341 -15.90 -5.44 2.07
CA GLY A 341 -15.78 -4.31 2.99
C GLY A 341 -16.20 -2.98 2.40
N ILE A 342 -15.88 -2.74 1.12
CA ILE A 342 -16.39 -1.58 0.40
C ILE A 342 -17.91 -1.66 0.27
N GLY A 343 -18.46 -2.80 -0.16
CA GLY A 343 -19.90 -3.01 -0.32
C GLY A 343 -20.69 -2.83 0.97
N GLU A 344 -20.21 -3.39 2.09
CA GLU A 344 -20.84 -3.22 3.40
C GLU A 344 -20.77 -1.75 3.88
N ALA A 345 -19.65 -1.07 3.65
CA ALA A 345 -19.50 0.34 4.03
C ALA A 345 -20.32 1.30 3.15
N THR A 346 -20.54 0.99 1.87
CA THR A 346 -21.37 1.79 0.96
C THR A 346 -22.85 1.53 1.15
N ASN A 347 -23.25 0.27 1.33
CA ASN A 347 -24.65 -0.15 1.34
C ASN A 347 -25.25 -0.23 2.75
N GLY A 348 -24.43 -0.18 3.80
CA GLY A 348 -24.91 -0.25 5.17
C GLY A 348 -25.78 0.96 5.55
N GLU A 349 -27.05 0.70 5.85
CA GLU A 349 -27.98 1.72 6.34
C GLU A 349 -27.59 2.17 7.77
N ASN A 350 -27.76 3.46 8.05
CA ASN A 350 -27.50 4.08 9.36
C ASN A 350 -26.06 3.97 9.91
N LEU A 351 -25.09 3.60 9.07
CA LEU A 351 -23.68 3.60 9.46
C LEU A 351 -23.13 5.03 9.51
N ASN A 352 -22.52 5.39 10.64
CA ASN A 352 -21.78 6.64 10.75
C ASN A 352 -20.40 6.52 10.06
N THR A 353 -19.70 7.65 9.87
CA THR A 353 -18.41 7.67 9.15
C THR A 353 -17.37 6.75 9.79
N THR A 354 -17.31 6.69 11.12
CA THR A 354 -16.38 5.81 11.82
C THR A 354 -16.74 4.33 11.70
N ASP A 355 -18.03 3.98 11.64
CA ASP A 355 -18.47 2.60 11.40
C ASP A 355 -18.02 2.14 10.00
N LYS A 356 -18.17 3.01 8.99
CA LYS A 356 -17.72 2.73 7.61
C LYS A 356 -16.20 2.51 7.55
N ILE A 357 -15.42 3.37 8.20
CA ILE A 357 -13.96 3.23 8.27
C ILE A 357 -13.59 1.92 8.99
N SER A 358 -14.28 1.60 10.10
CA SER A 358 -14.05 0.38 10.88
C SER A 358 -14.33 -0.89 10.06
N LEU A 359 -15.44 -0.92 9.32
CA LEU A 359 -15.76 -2.04 8.41
C LEU A 359 -14.67 -2.24 7.36
N VAL A 360 -14.26 -1.16 6.68
CA VAL A 360 -13.19 -1.23 5.68
C VAL A 360 -11.89 -1.73 6.33
N SER A 361 -11.54 -1.23 7.52
CA SER A 361 -10.35 -1.66 8.26
C SER A 361 -10.39 -3.15 8.64
N GLN A 362 -11.54 -3.65 9.11
CA GLN A 362 -11.72 -5.06 9.45
C GLN A 362 -11.52 -5.97 8.24
N HIS A 363 -12.05 -5.58 7.08
CA HIS A 363 -11.88 -6.33 5.84
C HIS A 363 -10.46 -6.23 5.28
N LEU A 364 -9.80 -5.08 5.39
CA LEU A 364 -8.37 -4.93 5.08
C LEU A 364 -7.51 -5.86 5.96
N LYS A 365 -7.77 -5.91 7.28
CA LYS A 365 -7.11 -6.83 8.22
C LYS A 365 -7.31 -8.30 7.84
N SER A 366 -8.46 -8.64 7.25
CA SER A 366 -8.77 -9.99 6.78
C SER A 366 -8.12 -10.32 5.42
N ALA A 367 -7.97 -9.32 4.54
CA ALA A 367 -7.34 -9.45 3.23
C ALA A 367 -5.81 -9.57 3.31
N LEU A 368 -5.18 -8.82 4.23
CA LEU A 368 -3.72 -8.74 4.38
C LEU A 368 -3.01 -10.10 4.50
N PRO A 369 -3.42 -11.04 5.38
CA PRO A 369 -2.78 -12.35 5.45
C PRO A 369 -2.94 -13.17 4.16
N GLN A 370 -4.02 -12.96 3.40
CA GLN A 370 -4.22 -13.63 2.12
C GLN A 370 -3.26 -13.08 1.06
N TYR A 371 -3.05 -11.76 0.99
CA TYR A 371 -2.03 -11.20 0.11
C TYR A 371 -0.62 -11.62 0.51
N GLN A 372 -0.33 -11.74 1.81
CA GLN A 372 0.96 -12.26 2.28
C GLN A 372 1.19 -13.69 1.81
N GLU A 373 0.18 -14.56 1.92
CA GLU A 373 0.27 -15.93 1.38
C GLU A 373 0.42 -15.92 -0.14
N ALA A 374 -0.30 -15.05 -0.86
CA ALA A 374 -0.12 -14.90 -2.30
C ALA A 374 1.32 -14.52 -2.66
N TYR A 375 1.91 -13.57 -1.93
CA TYR A 375 3.30 -13.15 -2.13
C TYR A 375 4.29 -14.29 -1.83
N ASN A 376 4.07 -15.02 -0.74
CA ASN A 376 4.87 -16.20 -0.38
C ASN A 376 4.85 -17.23 -1.53
N GLN A 377 3.68 -17.52 -2.10
CA GLN A 377 3.56 -18.42 -3.24
C GLN A 377 4.29 -17.88 -4.48
N LEU A 378 4.15 -16.59 -4.82
CA LEU A 378 4.88 -15.97 -5.94
C LEU A 378 6.40 -16.03 -5.78
N SER A 379 6.90 -15.90 -4.54
CA SER A 379 8.33 -15.96 -4.26
C SER A 379 8.95 -17.33 -4.59
N LEU A 380 8.15 -18.40 -4.49
CA LEU A 380 8.54 -19.77 -4.77
C LEU A 380 8.47 -20.14 -6.27
N VAL A 381 8.04 -19.21 -7.13
CA VAL A 381 7.97 -19.44 -8.58
C VAL A 381 9.36 -19.26 -9.20
N ASP A 382 9.87 -20.31 -9.86
CA ASP A 382 11.09 -20.22 -10.67
C ASP A 382 10.82 -19.35 -11.91
N SER A 383 11.48 -18.19 -11.98
CA SER A 383 11.34 -17.21 -13.07
C SER A 383 11.72 -17.77 -14.44
N LYS A 384 12.52 -18.84 -14.51
CA LYS A 384 12.90 -19.50 -15.77
C LYS A 384 11.70 -20.20 -16.43
N VAL A 385 10.70 -20.60 -15.64
CA VAL A 385 9.47 -21.26 -16.11
C VAL A 385 8.51 -20.26 -16.77
N VAL A 386 8.59 -18.98 -16.41
CA VAL A 386 7.82 -17.92 -17.04
C VAL A 386 8.38 -17.67 -18.46
N PRO A 387 7.51 -17.56 -19.50
CA PRO A 387 7.95 -17.25 -20.86
C PRO A 387 8.82 -15.99 -20.89
N GLU A 388 9.88 -15.97 -21.71
CA GLU A 388 10.85 -14.86 -21.73
C GLU A 388 10.19 -13.49 -21.86
N GLU A 389 9.14 -13.41 -22.68
CA GLU A 389 8.35 -12.20 -22.93
C GLU A 389 7.70 -11.62 -21.67
N TYR A 390 7.36 -12.42 -20.65
CA TYR A 390 6.70 -11.96 -19.42
C TYR A 390 7.61 -11.98 -18.19
N ARG A 391 8.87 -12.41 -18.31
CA ARG A 391 9.77 -12.53 -17.13
C ARG A 391 10.01 -11.20 -16.44
N GLY A 392 10.17 -10.11 -17.21
CA GLY A 392 10.34 -8.76 -16.68
C GLY A 392 9.10 -8.34 -15.88
N GLU A 393 7.95 -8.33 -16.55
CA GLU A 393 6.65 -7.98 -15.95
C GLU A 393 6.33 -8.81 -14.71
N PHE A 394 6.65 -10.11 -14.71
CA PHE A 394 6.45 -10.98 -13.55
C PHE A 394 7.33 -10.57 -12.35
N ASN A 395 8.60 -10.27 -12.58
CA ASN A 395 9.51 -9.85 -11.52
C ASN A 395 9.14 -8.46 -10.97
N ASP A 396 8.75 -7.55 -11.87
CA ASP A 396 8.27 -6.21 -11.50
C ASP A 396 6.99 -6.33 -10.67
N PHE A 397 6.03 -7.13 -11.13
CA PHE A 397 4.80 -7.41 -10.40
C PHE A 397 5.09 -7.99 -9.02
N ARG A 398 5.96 -9.00 -8.90
CA ARG A 398 6.31 -9.58 -7.60
C ARG A 398 6.91 -8.53 -6.67
N THR A 399 7.77 -7.64 -7.18
CA THR A 399 8.40 -6.58 -6.37
C THR A 399 7.38 -5.55 -5.91
N LEU A 400 6.58 -5.02 -6.84
CA LEU A 400 5.53 -4.04 -6.56
C LEU A 400 4.45 -4.60 -5.64
N PHE A 401 4.12 -5.89 -5.77
CA PHE A 401 3.15 -6.54 -4.92
C PHE A 401 3.63 -6.67 -3.47
N GLY A 402 4.93 -6.83 -3.24
CA GLY A 402 5.52 -6.75 -1.90
C GLY A 402 5.36 -5.38 -1.27
N VAL A 403 5.71 -4.32 -2.00
CA VAL A 403 5.53 -2.92 -1.55
C VAL A 403 4.06 -2.61 -1.29
N PHE A 404 3.16 -3.07 -2.17
CA PHE A 404 1.72 -2.92 -1.99
C PHE A 404 1.20 -3.55 -0.68
N ILE A 405 1.75 -4.69 -0.25
CA ILE A 405 1.37 -5.32 1.03
C ILE A 405 1.81 -4.45 2.22
N GLU A 406 3.01 -3.86 2.15
CA GLU A 406 3.50 -2.91 3.16
C GLU A 406 2.59 -1.67 3.21
N ASP A 407 2.24 -1.09 2.06
CA ASP A 407 1.33 0.04 1.96
C ASP A 407 -0.07 -0.28 2.53
N LEU A 408 -0.58 -1.49 2.29
CA LEU A 408 -1.86 -1.94 2.87
C LEU A 408 -1.80 -2.07 4.39
N ASN A 409 -0.68 -2.54 4.93
CA ASN A 409 -0.49 -2.63 6.37
C ASN A 409 -0.44 -1.23 7.02
N ASP A 410 0.23 -0.29 6.38
CA ASP A 410 0.27 1.11 6.82
C ASP A 410 -1.12 1.76 6.73
N LEU A 411 -1.89 1.45 5.68
CA LEU A 411 -3.28 1.90 5.54
C LEU A 411 -4.16 1.37 6.68
N VAL A 412 -3.99 0.12 7.10
CA VAL A 412 -4.71 -0.44 8.25
C VAL A 412 -4.40 0.36 9.52
N GLN A 413 -3.13 0.64 9.81
CA GLN A 413 -2.74 1.45 10.98
C GLN A 413 -3.30 2.88 10.91
N LEU A 414 -3.33 3.46 9.71
CA LEU A 414 -3.91 4.77 9.47
C LEU A 414 -5.42 4.77 9.76
N THR A 415 -6.17 3.75 9.33
CA THR A 415 -7.62 3.65 9.59
C THR A 415 -7.94 3.52 11.08
N ASP A 416 -7.10 2.81 11.85
CA ASP A 416 -7.26 2.68 13.30
C ASP A 416 -7.03 4.04 13.98
N THR A 417 -5.99 4.76 13.53
CA THR A 417 -5.67 6.11 14.02
C THR A 417 -6.77 7.11 13.65
N LEU A 418 -7.28 7.07 12.42
CA LEU A 418 -8.37 7.94 11.98
C LEU A 418 -9.65 7.68 12.77
N SER A 419 -9.99 6.42 13.04
CA SER A 419 -11.16 6.06 13.85
C SER A 419 -11.07 6.63 15.27
N LEU A 420 -9.88 6.55 15.87
CA LEU A 420 -9.60 7.16 17.17
C LEU A 420 -9.75 8.68 17.13
N ILE A 421 -9.16 9.33 16.12
CA ILE A 421 -9.21 10.79 15.96
C ILE A 421 -10.65 11.25 15.78
N LEU A 422 -11.43 10.53 14.96
CA LEU A 422 -12.81 10.83 14.64
C LEU A 422 -13.82 10.46 15.75
N GLY A 423 -13.33 9.96 16.89
CA GLY A 423 -14.16 9.67 18.05
C GLY A 423 -15.17 8.55 17.81
N SER A 424 -14.70 7.40 17.29
CA SER A 424 -15.55 6.23 17.02
C SER A 424 -16.34 5.78 18.26
N GLU A 425 -15.66 5.62 19.38
CA GLU A 425 -16.25 5.15 20.65
C GLU A 425 -16.80 6.30 21.50
N ASP A 426 -16.06 7.41 21.55
CA ASP A 426 -16.24 8.47 22.53
C ASP A 426 -16.20 9.85 21.88
N PHE A 427 -16.85 10.82 22.53
CA PHE A 427 -16.70 12.23 22.22
C PHE A 427 -15.24 12.68 22.35
N ARG A 428 -14.70 13.27 21.28
CA ARG A 428 -13.35 13.84 21.20
C ARG A 428 -13.40 15.35 21.07
N ARG A 429 -12.52 16.04 21.79
CA ARG A 429 -12.30 17.49 21.69
C ARG A 429 -10.85 17.76 21.33
N TYR A 430 -10.62 18.48 20.25
CA TYR A 430 -9.28 18.87 19.81
C TYR A 430 -9.07 20.37 19.94
N LEU A 431 -7.88 20.75 20.38
CA LEU A 431 -7.38 22.11 20.31
C LEU A 431 -6.56 22.27 19.04
N LEU A 432 -7.11 22.98 18.06
CA LEU A 432 -6.40 23.36 16.85
C LEU A 432 -5.72 24.70 17.11
N VAL A 433 -4.41 24.79 16.87
CA VAL A 433 -3.63 26.02 17.04
C VAL A 433 -3.05 26.45 15.70
N PHE A 434 -3.22 27.72 15.36
CA PHE A 434 -2.72 28.29 14.12
C PHE A 434 -1.46 29.09 14.39
N GLN A 435 -0.36 28.70 13.74
CA GLN A 435 0.97 29.20 13.98
C GLN A 435 1.41 30.15 12.87
N ASN A 436 1.73 31.39 13.24
CA ASN A 436 2.34 32.34 12.33
C ASN A 436 3.85 32.08 12.27
N ASN A 437 4.29 31.42 11.20
CA ASN A 437 5.69 31.09 10.97
C ASN A 437 6.57 32.29 10.57
N ASN A 438 5.99 33.48 10.37
CA ASN A 438 6.76 34.74 10.24
C ASN A 438 7.24 35.27 11.59
N GLU A 439 6.62 34.83 12.69
CA GLU A 439 7.07 35.13 14.05
C GLU A 439 7.50 33.83 14.74
N LEU A 440 8.72 33.40 14.44
CA LEU A 440 9.17 32.04 14.75
C LEU A 440 9.12 31.73 16.26
N ARG A 441 8.62 30.53 16.57
CA ARG A 441 8.67 29.87 17.88
C ARG A 441 9.02 28.40 17.67
N PRO A 442 9.46 27.68 18.71
CA PRO A 442 10.05 26.34 18.56
C PRO A 442 9.21 25.32 17.78
N THR A 443 7.88 25.35 17.85
CA THR A 443 7.02 24.37 17.15
C THR A 443 6.57 24.78 15.75
N GLY A 444 6.98 25.95 15.24
CA GLY A 444 6.59 26.41 13.90
C GLY A 444 6.23 27.89 13.81
N GLY A 445 5.86 28.55 14.91
CA GLY A 445 5.50 29.96 14.89
C GLY A 445 4.68 30.42 16.09
N PHE A 446 4.39 31.72 16.15
CA PHE A 446 3.56 32.33 17.18
C PHE A 446 2.12 31.80 17.12
N VAL A 447 1.57 31.39 18.27
CA VAL A 447 0.19 30.88 18.36
C VAL A 447 -0.77 32.06 18.50
N GLY A 448 -1.22 32.59 17.36
CA GLY A 448 -2.10 33.77 17.31
C GLY A 448 -3.58 33.44 17.38
N SER A 449 -4.00 32.33 16.78
CA SER A 449 -5.39 31.90 16.74
C SER A 449 -5.52 30.44 17.17
N LEU A 450 -6.70 30.06 17.63
CA LEU A 450 -7.03 28.69 17.97
C LEU A 450 -8.49 28.38 17.62
N ALA A 451 -8.78 27.10 17.45
CA ALA A 451 -10.12 26.58 17.33
C ALA A 451 -10.26 25.35 18.24
N VAL A 452 -11.47 25.13 18.74
CA VAL A 452 -11.79 23.95 19.56
C VAL A 452 -12.85 23.17 18.81
N VAL A 453 -12.49 21.95 18.41
CA VAL A 453 -13.32 21.11 17.55
C VAL A 453 -13.77 19.90 18.34
N ASP A 454 -15.09 19.73 18.40
CA ASP A 454 -15.72 18.57 19.03
C ASP A 454 -16.17 17.59 17.94
N VAL A 455 -15.75 16.34 18.06
CA VAL A 455 -16.00 15.28 17.10
C VAL A 455 -16.56 14.05 17.81
N GLN A 456 -17.62 13.47 17.26
CA GLN A 456 -18.18 12.21 17.74
C GLN A 456 -18.67 11.38 16.55
N LYS A 457 -18.31 10.10 16.50
CA LYS A 457 -18.72 9.15 15.45
C LYS A 457 -18.43 9.66 14.03
N GLY A 458 -17.31 10.36 13.88
CA GLY A 458 -16.87 10.99 12.62
C GLY A 458 -17.70 12.19 12.17
N LYS A 459 -18.52 12.76 13.04
CA LYS A 459 -19.23 14.02 12.82
C LYS A 459 -18.61 15.13 13.67
N ILE A 460 -18.45 16.32 13.09
CA ILE A 460 -18.11 17.53 13.86
C ILE A 460 -19.40 18.05 14.50
N ASP A 461 -19.44 18.04 15.84
CA ASP A 461 -20.60 18.47 16.62
C ASP A 461 -20.54 19.97 16.97
N ASN A 462 -19.34 20.52 17.10
CA ASN A 462 -19.12 21.92 17.43
C ASN A 462 -17.73 22.39 16.97
N ILE A 463 -17.66 23.64 16.52
CA ILE A 463 -16.41 24.36 16.28
C ILE A 463 -16.53 25.69 17.02
N ASP A 464 -15.64 25.94 17.99
CA ASP A 464 -15.54 27.20 18.71
C ASP A 464 -14.23 27.90 18.31
N VAL A 465 -14.35 29.10 17.71
CA VAL A 465 -13.21 29.93 17.30
C VAL A 465 -13.30 31.25 18.08
N PRO A 466 -12.47 31.45 19.13
CA PRO A 466 -12.48 32.69 19.89
C PRO A 466 -12.02 33.87 19.02
N SER A 467 -12.83 34.94 18.97
CA SER A 467 -12.58 36.12 18.14
C SER A 467 -11.33 36.92 18.52
N GLY A 468 -10.86 36.79 19.77
CA GLY A 468 -9.59 37.34 20.23
C GLY A 468 -8.41 36.37 20.11
N GLY A 469 -8.63 35.16 19.55
CA GLY A 469 -7.60 34.14 19.38
C GLY A 469 -7.01 33.67 20.71
N SER A 470 -5.68 33.59 20.78
CA SER A 470 -4.98 33.22 22.02
C SER A 470 -5.17 34.24 23.16
N TYR A 471 -5.44 35.50 22.85
CA TYR A 471 -5.66 36.54 23.86
C TYR A 471 -6.99 36.40 24.60
N ASP A 472 -7.96 35.68 24.03
CA ASP A 472 -9.21 35.33 24.74
C ASP A 472 -8.98 34.35 25.90
N LEU A 473 -7.77 33.79 26.05
CA LEU A 473 -7.37 32.96 27.20
C LEU A 473 -6.54 33.72 28.23
N LYS A 474 -6.09 34.94 27.90
CA LYS A 474 -5.17 35.73 28.72
C LYS A 474 -5.81 36.12 30.05
N GLY A 475 -5.07 35.95 31.15
CA GLY A 475 -5.51 36.31 32.50
C GLY A 475 -6.71 35.52 33.02
N GLN A 476 -7.05 34.40 32.39
CA GLN A 476 -8.14 33.49 32.83
C GLN A 476 -7.62 32.27 33.60
N LEU A 477 -6.30 32.16 33.78
CA LEU A 477 -5.71 31.08 34.55
C LEU A 477 -6.20 31.11 35.99
N ASP A 478 -6.72 29.98 36.44
CA ASP A 478 -7.09 29.74 37.84
C ASP A 478 -5.88 29.45 38.75
N THR A 479 -4.70 29.25 38.15
CA THR A 479 -3.43 29.00 38.85
C THR A 479 -2.29 29.84 38.29
N TYR A 480 -1.31 30.14 39.14
CA TYR A 480 -0.08 30.81 38.70
C TYR A 480 0.95 29.79 38.22
N VAL A 481 1.55 30.07 37.06
CA VAL A 481 2.71 29.33 36.56
C VAL A 481 3.84 30.29 36.24
N ALA A 482 5.02 30.01 36.78
CA ALA A 482 6.21 30.79 36.51
C ALA A 482 6.64 30.60 35.03
N PRO A 483 7.02 31.67 34.32
CA PRO A 483 7.57 31.53 32.96
C PRO A 483 8.92 30.82 33.00
N PRO A 484 9.31 30.15 31.90
CA PRO A 484 10.69 29.71 31.71
C PRO A 484 11.65 30.88 31.94
N LEU A 485 12.76 30.65 32.64
CA LEU A 485 13.68 31.71 33.05
C LEU A 485 14.08 32.67 31.90
N PRO A 486 14.37 32.21 30.67
CA PRO A 486 14.67 33.13 29.58
C PRO A 486 13.48 33.97 29.13
N LEU A 487 12.25 33.43 29.20
CA LEU A 487 11.04 34.17 28.87
C LEU A 487 10.78 35.31 29.88
N GLN A 488 11.21 35.16 31.14
CA GLN A 488 11.07 36.19 32.18
C GLN A 488 11.79 37.51 31.84
N LEU A 489 12.79 37.47 30.95
CA LEU A 489 13.51 38.66 30.49
C LEU A 489 12.65 39.58 29.62
N VAL A 490 11.64 39.02 28.94
CA VAL A 490 10.78 39.73 27.98
C VAL A 490 9.32 39.79 28.45
N ASN A 491 8.88 38.81 29.24
CA ASN A 491 7.52 38.73 29.75
C ASN A 491 7.51 38.08 31.14
N SER A 492 6.98 38.80 32.14
CA SER A 492 6.83 38.30 33.50
C SER A 492 5.74 37.24 33.66
N ARG A 493 4.91 37.02 32.63
CA ARG A 493 3.83 36.04 32.60
C ARG A 493 4.04 35.02 31.49
N TRP A 494 3.79 33.77 31.81
CA TRP A 494 3.66 32.73 30.80
C TRP A 494 2.20 32.63 30.41
N GLU A 495 1.92 32.91 29.15
CA GLU A 495 0.56 32.95 28.61
C GLU A 495 0.42 31.92 27.48
N PHE A 496 -0.82 31.65 27.07
CA PHE A 496 -1.12 30.59 26.10
C PHE A 496 -0.35 30.75 24.77
N GLN A 497 -0.17 31.98 24.26
CA GLN A 497 0.51 32.21 22.98
C GLN A 497 1.99 31.79 22.97
N ASP A 498 2.62 31.72 24.15
CA ASP A 498 4.01 31.29 24.35
C ASP A 498 4.09 29.88 24.95
N SER A 499 2.98 29.13 24.96
CA SER A 499 2.91 27.76 25.49
C SER A 499 3.74 26.76 24.67
N ASN A 500 4.06 27.11 23.42
CA ASN A 500 4.90 26.32 22.52
C ASN A 500 6.40 26.57 22.71
N TRP A 501 6.81 26.89 23.94
CA TRP A 501 8.20 27.20 24.31
C TRP A 501 9.18 26.04 24.13
N PHE A 502 8.69 24.79 24.12
CA PHE A 502 9.54 23.62 23.96
C PHE A 502 9.70 23.26 22.48
N PRO A 503 10.92 22.95 22.01
CA PRO A 503 11.12 22.44 20.65
C PRO A 503 10.50 21.04 20.46
N ASP A 504 10.33 20.29 21.54
CA ASP A 504 9.56 19.05 21.52
C ASP A 504 8.06 19.37 21.41
N PHE A 505 7.43 18.97 20.29
CA PHE A 505 6.02 19.25 20.05
C PHE A 505 5.12 18.56 21.07
N GLY A 506 5.48 17.35 21.54
CA GLY A 506 4.70 16.63 22.54
C GLY A 506 4.58 17.42 23.85
N ALA A 507 5.69 17.93 24.37
CA ALA A 507 5.75 18.76 25.57
C ALA A 507 5.00 20.09 25.37
N SER A 508 5.19 20.75 24.23
CA SER A 508 4.47 21.98 23.88
C SER A 508 2.96 21.77 23.74
N ALA A 509 2.53 20.66 23.13
CA ALA A 509 1.12 20.29 23.01
C ALA A 509 0.48 20.01 24.38
N GLN A 510 1.18 19.28 25.26
CA GLN A 510 0.73 19.09 26.64
C GLN A 510 0.60 20.43 27.37
N LYS A 511 1.56 21.35 27.17
CA LYS A 511 1.50 22.67 27.79
C LYS A 511 0.35 23.53 27.23
N MET A 512 0.11 23.48 25.92
CA MET A 512 -1.06 24.11 25.29
C MET A 512 -2.38 23.60 25.88
N ALA A 513 -2.52 22.28 26.00
CA ALA A 513 -3.69 21.66 26.62
C ALA A 513 -3.86 22.09 28.09
N TRP A 514 -2.75 22.17 28.84
CA TRP A 514 -2.74 22.63 30.22
C TRP A 514 -3.22 24.09 30.34
N PHE A 515 -2.70 25.01 29.52
CA PHE A 515 -3.15 26.40 29.54
C PHE A 515 -4.64 26.52 29.20
N TYR A 516 -5.10 25.75 28.20
CA TYR A 516 -6.49 25.75 27.82
C TYR A 516 -7.40 25.24 28.95
N GLU A 517 -7.00 24.17 29.64
CA GLU A 517 -7.71 23.62 30.79
C GLU A 517 -7.85 24.65 31.92
N HIS A 518 -6.75 25.28 32.32
CA HIS A 518 -6.72 26.24 33.43
C HIS A 518 -7.36 27.59 33.07
N SER A 519 -7.52 27.90 31.78
CA SER A 519 -8.25 29.09 31.33
C SER A 519 -9.75 28.85 31.12
N ARG A 520 -10.17 27.65 30.72
CA ARG A 520 -11.57 27.36 30.32
C ARG A 520 -12.29 26.36 31.23
N ASN A 521 -11.58 25.78 32.19
CA ASN A 521 -12.06 24.70 33.06
C ASN A 521 -12.65 23.55 32.23
N THR A 522 -11.92 23.17 31.17
CA THR A 522 -12.26 22.03 30.31
C THR A 522 -11.05 21.46 29.59
N THR A 523 -10.98 20.14 29.45
CA THR A 523 -9.84 19.47 28.79
C THR A 523 -10.06 19.19 27.31
N VAL A 524 -8.95 18.93 26.61
CA VAL A 524 -8.90 18.43 25.23
C VAL A 524 -8.24 17.05 25.19
N ASP A 525 -8.53 16.26 24.14
CA ASP A 525 -7.93 14.94 23.92
C ASP A 525 -6.65 15.00 23.06
N GLY A 526 -6.49 16.07 22.28
CA GLY A 526 -5.32 16.27 21.45
C GLY A 526 -5.15 17.73 21.04
N VAL A 527 -3.93 18.05 20.60
CA VAL A 527 -3.58 19.36 20.04
C VAL A 527 -3.08 19.15 18.62
N ILE A 528 -3.61 19.93 17.69
CA ILE A 528 -3.23 19.91 16.27
C ILE A 528 -2.67 21.29 15.95
N ALA A 529 -1.43 21.35 15.50
CA ALA A 529 -0.82 22.60 15.07
C ALA A 529 -0.82 22.73 13.55
N ILE A 530 -1.25 23.89 13.05
CA ILE A 530 -1.33 24.20 11.63
C ILE A 530 -0.56 25.50 11.39
N ASN A 531 0.52 25.41 10.61
CA ASN A 531 1.27 26.60 10.20
C ASN A 531 0.46 27.38 9.15
N ALA A 532 0.59 28.70 9.15
CA ALA A 532 -0.12 29.59 8.22
C ALA A 532 0.04 29.15 6.75
N THR A 533 1.26 28.80 6.33
CA THR A 533 1.58 28.34 4.96
C THR A 533 0.94 27.00 4.55
N VAL A 534 0.32 26.27 5.49
CA VAL A 534 -0.50 25.09 5.14
C VAL A 534 -1.76 25.52 4.39
N LEU A 535 -2.35 26.67 4.74
CA LEU A 535 -3.57 27.16 4.12
C LEU A 535 -3.39 27.43 2.62
N GLU A 536 -2.33 28.13 2.23
CA GLU A 536 -2.02 28.41 0.82
C GLU A 536 -1.83 27.13 0.02
N ARG A 537 -1.09 26.16 0.56
CA ARG A 537 -0.87 24.87 -0.09
C ARG A 537 -2.16 24.08 -0.24
N LEU A 538 -3.05 24.15 0.75
CA LEU A 538 -4.36 23.52 0.67
C LEU A 538 -5.21 24.17 -0.44
N LEU A 539 -5.28 25.50 -0.48
CA LEU A 539 -6.04 26.25 -1.49
C LEU A 539 -5.51 26.03 -2.92
N LYS A 540 -4.22 25.76 -3.11
CA LYS A 540 -3.68 25.35 -4.42
C LYS A 540 -4.23 24.01 -4.92
N ILE A 541 -4.67 23.14 -4.01
CA ILE A 541 -5.20 21.82 -4.33
C ILE A 541 -6.73 21.88 -4.47
N VAL A 542 -7.41 22.53 -3.53
CA VAL A 542 -8.89 22.54 -3.48
C VAL A 542 -9.52 23.65 -4.32
N GLY A 543 -8.73 24.64 -4.74
CA GLY A 543 -9.21 25.85 -5.40
C GLY A 543 -9.42 27.02 -4.42
N SER A 544 -9.74 28.20 -4.96
CA SER A 544 -10.05 29.37 -4.15
C SER A 544 -11.36 29.18 -3.38
N ILE A 545 -11.44 29.82 -2.21
CA ILE A 545 -12.62 29.85 -1.36
C ILE A 545 -13.06 31.30 -1.24
N SER A 546 -14.34 31.56 -1.49
CA SER A 546 -14.93 32.89 -1.34
C SER A 546 -15.89 32.95 -0.16
N SER A 547 -15.90 34.08 0.53
CA SER A 547 -16.84 34.41 1.59
C SER A 547 -17.64 35.63 1.19
N GLU A 548 -18.90 35.42 0.78
CA GLU A 548 -19.81 36.50 0.40
C GLU A 548 -20.08 37.47 1.57
N LYS A 549 -20.10 36.95 2.81
CA LYS A 549 -20.35 37.75 4.03
C LYS A 549 -19.27 38.82 4.24
N VAL A 550 -18.02 38.50 3.93
CA VAL A 550 -16.87 39.40 4.13
C VAL A 550 -16.41 40.04 2.82
N GLY A 551 -16.90 39.56 1.66
CA GLY A 551 -16.46 40.02 0.35
C GLY A 551 -15.00 39.64 0.07
N LEU A 552 -14.55 38.49 0.57
CA LEU A 552 -13.16 38.05 0.53
C LEU A 552 -13.02 36.78 -0.30
N GLU A 553 -12.02 36.74 -1.20
CA GLU A 553 -11.64 35.53 -1.93
C GLU A 553 -10.21 35.14 -1.56
N LEU A 554 -10.06 33.93 -1.01
CA LEU A 554 -8.80 33.36 -0.60
C LEU A 554 -8.37 32.29 -1.60
N SER A 555 -7.23 32.48 -2.24
CA SER A 555 -6.57 31.54 -3.14
C SER A 555 -5.23 31.10 -2.56
N GLY A 556 -4.58 30.16 -3.26
CA GLY A 556 -3.23 29.72 -2.90
C GLY A 556 -2.15 30.80 -2.98
N GLU A 557 -2.45 31.94 -3.60
CA GLU A 557 -1.51 33.01 -3.92
C GLU A 557 -1.66 34.22 -2.99
N ASN A 558 -2.87 34.52 -2.55
CA ASN A 558 -3.18 35.73 -1.77
C ASN A 558 -3.65 35.45 -0.33
N ALA A 559 -3.91 34.19 0.05
CA ALA A 559 -4.64 33.89 1.28
C ALA A 559 -4.05 34.49 2.55
N LEU A 560 -2.72 34.42 2.73
CA LEU A 560 -2.11 34.97 3.95
C LEU A 560 -2.05 36.50 3.94
N GLU A 561 -1.73 37.10 2.80
CA GLU A 561 -1.67 38.56 2.65
C GLU A 561 -3.04 39.20 2.89
N ASP A 562 -4.07 38.65 2.24
CA ASP A 562 -5.44 39.16 2.34
C ASP A 562 -6.04 38.92 3.73
N LEU A 563 -5.80 37.76 4.35
CA LEU A 563 -6.19 37.52 5.74
C LEU A 563 -5.47 38.47 6.70
N GLN A 564 -4.18 38.72 6.50
CA GLN A 564 -3.44 39.66 7.34
C GLN A 564 -4.00 41.07 7.21
N TYR A 565 -4.23 41.55 5.99
CA TYR A 565 -4.84 42.85 5.74
C TYR A 565 -6.22 42.96 6.42
N GLN A 566 -7.03 41.91 6.30
CA GLN A 566 -8.37 41.90 6.86
C GLN A 566 -8.36 41.94 8.39
N VAL A 567 -7.43 41.22 9.03
CA VAL A 567 -7.30 41.14 10.49
C VAL A 567 -6.65 42.40 11.08
N GLU A 568 -5.68 43.00 10.40
CA GLU A 568 -4.89 44.13 10.93
C GLU A 568 -5.46 45.51 10.55
N VAL A 569 -6.02 45.63 9.34
CA VAL A 569 -6.42 46.91 8.75
C VAL A 569 -7.93 47.03 8.64
N ASN A 570 -8.58 46.04 8.02
CA ASN A 570 -9.97 46.13 7.57
C ASN A 570 -10.99 45.42 8.48
N TYR A 571 -10.66 45.23 9.76
CA TYR A 571 -11.59 44.67 10.74
C TYR A 571 -12.52 45.75 11.32
N ASN A 572 -13.69 45.34 11.80
CA ASN A 572 -14.61 46.24 12.49
C ASN A 572 -14.01 46.67 13.85
N LYS A 573 -13.52 47.91 13.92
CA LYS A 573 -12.90 48.50 15.12
C LYS A 573 -13.88 48.73 16.26
N GLU A 574 -15.18 48.86 15.97
CA GLU A 574 -16.22 49.02 17.01
C GLU A 574 -16.50 47.69 17.72
N GLU A 575 -16.56 46.59 16.96
CA GLU A 575 -16.74 45.25 17.52
C GLU A 575 -15.45 44.66 18.10
N ASN A 576 -14.29 45.08 17.59
CA ASN A 576 -12.95 44.67 18.02
C ASN A 576 -12.74 43.14 18.03
N LYS A 577 -13.16 42.48 16.93
CA LYS A 577 -13.04 41.04 16.69
C LYS A 577 -12.24 40.74 15.41
N PRO A 578 -10.94 41.04 15.39
CA PRO A 578 -10.15 40.94 14.17
C PRO A 578 -9.98 39.50 13.65
N LYS A 579 -10.20 38.46 14.47
CA LYS A 579 -10.05 37.05 14.09
C LYS A 579 -11.37 36.32 13.76
N GLU A 580 -12.45 37.06 13.50
CA GLU A 580 -13.76 36.48 13.11
C GLU A 580 -13.80 36.05 11.63
N VAL A 581 -12.93 36.60 10.78
CA VAL A 581 -12.88 36.31 9.32
C VAL A 581 -12.33 34.93 9.02
#